data_AF-R9PPM7-F1
#
_entry.id   AF-R9PPM7-F1
#
_cell.length_a   1.000
_cell.length_b   1.000
_cell.length_c   1.000
_cell.angle_alpha   90.00
_cell.angle_beta   90.00
_cell.angle_gamma   90.00
#
_symmetry.space_group_name_H-M   'P 1'
#
loop_
_entity.id
_entity.type
_entity.pdbx_description
1 polymer ?
#
loop_
_entity_poly.entity_id
_entity_poly.type
_entity_poly.pdbx_seq_one_letter_code
_entity_poly.pdbx_strand_id
1 'polypeptide(L)'
;MKHFEVNFDGLVGPTHNYAGLSFGNVASLSNAQNASNPKEAAKQGLLKMKALHDLGLTQGVLAPQQRPDLNLLRRIGFTGNDSQVLQQAAKNAPDALLASYSASSMWTANAATVSPSADTENGKVHFTPANLTNKLHRSIEPQVTGNILKAVFSDSKYFEHHQHLPENDYYGDEGAANHTRLCSNYGEAGLELFVYGRSAADASVIAPKKFPARQTLEASQAVARLHGLDQDTAIFIQQNPGVIDQGVFHNDVIAVGNQNVLFYHQQAFFKHSATTSAYSAAFRR
;
A
#
# COMPACT_ATOMS: atom_id res chain seq x y z
N MET A 1 10.79 12.01 -24.81
CA MET A 1 10.62 12.38 -23.38
C MET A 1 11.55 11.51 -22.54
N LYS A 2 12.06 12.01 -21.40
CA LYS A 2 12.90 11.22 -20.49
C LYS A 2 11.99 10.57 -19.44
N HIS A 3 12.12 9.27 -19.25
CA HIS A 3 11.37 8.50 -18.25
C HIS A 3 12.34 8.03 -17.16
N PHE A 4 11.90 8.09 -15.90
CA PHE A 4 12.66 7.63 -14.75
C PHE A 4 11.70 7.30 -13.61
N GLU A 5 12.12 6.40 -12.72
CA GLU A 5 11.41 6.14 -11.47
C GLU A 5 11.58 7.31 -10.50
N VAL A 6 10.52 7.64 -9.77
CA VAL A 6 10.52 8.67 -8.74
C VAL A 6 10.02 8.08 -7.44
N ASN A 7 10.81 8.21 -6.38
CA ASN A 7 10.43 7.78 -5.04
C ASN A 7 9.60 8.86 -4.37
N PHE A 8 8.40 8.52 -3.90
CA PHE A 8 7.56 9.41 -3.09
C PHE A 8 7.39 8.86 -1.67
N ASP A 9 8.12 9.45 -0.75
CA ASP A 9 8.17 9.01 0.63
C ASP A 9 7.16 9.73 1.53
N GLY A 10 6.58 9.03 2.50
CA GLY A 10 5.71 9.63 3.49
C GLY A 10 6.50 10.36 4.58
N LEU A 11 6.22 11.64 4.77
CA LEU A 11 6.71 12.36 5.94
C LEU A 11 5.99 11.87 7.20
N VAL A 12 6.75 11.43 8.20
CA VAL A 12 6.19 10.91 9.46
C VAL A 12 5.40 11.99 10.19
N GLY A 13 4.16 11.67 10.56
CA GLY A 13 3.26 12.59 11.27
C GLY A 13 3.61 12.79 12.75
N PRO A 14 3.16 13.90 13.37
CA PRO A 14 3.50 14.25 14.75
C PRO A 14 2.88 13.33 15.80
N THR A 15 1.89 12.52 15.42
CA THR A 15 1.21 11.56 16.30
C THR A 15 1.79 10.14 16.22
N HIS A 16 2.95 9.96 15.58
CA HIS A 16 3.63 8.67 15.51
C HIS A 16 3.71 8.01 16.90
N ASN A 17 3.30 6.76 17.00
CA ASN A 17 3.23 6.00 18.25
C ASN A 17 3.25 4.49 17.97
N TYR A 18 3.42 3.70 19.03
CA TYR A 18 3.40 2.23 18.97
C TYR A 18 2.16 1.65 19.66
N ALA A 19 1.02 1.66 18.96
CA ALA A 19 -0.26 1.19 19.49
C ALA A 19 -0.57 -0.30 19.28
N GLY A 20 0.28 -1.08 18.60
CA GLY A 20 0.05 -2.53 18.42
C GLY A 20 -1.14 -2.91 17.53
N LEU A 21 -1.60 -2.02 16.65
CA LEU A 21 -2.90 -2.12 15.96
C LEU A 21 -2.94 -3.10 14.77
N SER A 22 -1.82 -3.72 14.40
CA SER A 22 -1.71 -4.54 13.19
C SER A 22 -1.45 -6.01 13.49
N PHE A 23 -2.50 -6.77 13.81
CA PHE A 23 -2.40 -8.23 13.90
C PHE A 23 -1.87 -8.85 12.58
N GLY A 24 -0.84 -9.67 12.68
CA GLY A 24 -0.05 -10.20 11.55
C GLY A 24 1.23 -9.42 11.22
N ASN A 25 1.36 -8.17 11.72
CA ASN A 25 2.64 -7.46 11.73
C ASN A 25 3.33 -7.69 13.08
N VAL A 26 4.30 -8.60 13.09
CA VAL A 26 5.02 -9.00 14.31
C VAL A 26 5.72 -7.80 14.97
N ALA A 27 6.32 -6.91 14.18
CA ALA A 27 7.00 -5.72 14.70
C ALA A 27 6.03 -4.72 15.36
N SER A 28 4.82 -4.58 14.81
CA SER A 28 3.79 -3.74 15.44
C SER A 28 3.39 -4.27 16.81
N LEU A 29 3.24 -5.60 16.94
CA LEU A 29 2.81 -6.23 18.20
C LEU A 29 3.94 -6.22 19.25
N SER A 30 5.17 -6.52 18.85
CA SER A 30 6.31 -6.59 19.77
C SER A 30 6.73 -5.25 20.36
N ASN A 31 6.41 -4.14 19.69
CA ASN A 31 6.73 -2.79 20.15
C ASN A 31 5.54 -2.06 20.79
N ALA A 32 4.39 -2.72 20.96
CA ALA A 32 3.21 -2.09 21.53
C ALA A 32 3.52 -1.46 22.90
N GLN A 33 2.99 -0.27 23.15
CA GLN A 33 3.16 0.52 24.38
C GLN A 33 4.56 1.07 24.64
N ASN A 34 5.54 0.86 23.74
CA ASN A 34 6.82 1.54 23.83
C ASN A 34 6.67 3.06 23.63
N ALA A 35 7.56 3.83 24.25
CA ALA A 35 7.66 5.26 23.97
C ALA A 35 8.17 5.48 22.54
N SER A 36 7.54 6.41 21.83
CA SER A 36 7.94 6.81 20.48
C SER A 36 8.58 8.20 20.49
N ASN A 37 9.31 8.53 19.42
CA ASN A 37 9.87 9.87 19.21
C ASN A 37 9.49 10.38 17.81
N PRO A 38 8.32 11.04 17.65
CA PRO A 38 7.83 11.48 16.34
C PRO A 38 8.81 12.38 15.58
N LYS A 39 9.49 13.28 16.30
CA LYS A 39 10.49 14.19 15.70
C LYS A 39 11.68 13.42 15.14
N GLU A 40 12.18 12.44 15.89
CA GLU A 40 13.30 11.61 15.44
C GLU A 40 12.88 10.71 14.27
N ALA A 41 11.70 10.09 14.31
CA ALA A 41 11.18 9.30 13.21
C ALA A 41 11.05 10.12 11.92
N ALA A 42 10.54 11.36 12.00
CA ALA A 42 10.48 12.27 10.86
C ALA A 42 11.88 12.62 10.32
N LYS A 43 12.85 12.90 11.20
CA LYS A 43 14.23 13.18 10.81
C LYS A 43 14.90 11.99 10.12
N GLN A 44 14.70 10.78 10.63
CA GLN A 44 15.25 9.56 10.02
C GLN A 44 14.71 9.37 8.59
N GLY A 45 13.40 9.57 8.39
CA GLY A 45 12.79 9.54 7.05
C GLY A 45 13.39 10.60 6.13
N LEU A 46 13.49 11.85 6.59
CA LEU A 46 14.07 12.96 5.82
C LEU A 46 15.54 12.74 5.46
N LEU A 47 16.34 12.18 6.38
CA LEU A 47 17.73 11.83 6.13
C LEU A 47 17.85 10.80 5.00
N LYS A 48 16.99 9.76 5.00
CA LYS A 48 16.94 8.78 3.91
C LYS A 48 16.58 9.43 2.58
N MET A 49 15.49 10.21 2.54
CA MET A 49 15.03 10.90 1.34
C MET A 49 16.14 11.77 0.75
N LYS A 50 16.82 12.55 1.60
CA LYS A 50 17.92 13.42 1.17
C LYS A 50 19.14 12.64 0.69
N ALA A 51 19.50 11.54 1.37
CA ALA A 51 20.62 10.71 0.95
C ALA A 51 20.39 10.08 -0.44
N LEU A 52 19.19 9.55 -0.71
CA LEU A 52 18.85 9.00 -2.03
C LEU A 52 18.82 10.07 -3.11
N HIS A 53 18.29 11.26 -2.78
CA HIS A 53 18.34 12.41 -3.67
C HIS A 53 19.78 12.83 -4.01
N ASP A 54 20.67 12.87 -3.03
CA ASP A 54 22.08 13.23 -3.21
C ASP A 54 22.85 12.20 -4.04
N LEU A 55 22.41 10.94 -4.02
CA LEU A 55 22.91 9.87 -4.90
C LEU A 55 22.36 9.96 -6.33
N GLY A 56 21.50 10.93 -6.63
CA GLY A 56 20.95 11.20 -7.96
C GLY A 56 19.62 10.53 -8.27
N LEU A 57 18.96 9.90 -7.28
CA LEU A 57 17.61 9.38 -7.45
C LEU A 57 16.58 10.52 -7.33
N THR A 58 15.54 10.49 -8.17
CA THR A 58 14.48 11.49 -8.07
C THR A 58 13.61 11.19 -6.85
N GLN A 59 13.42 12.21 -6.01
CA GLN A 59 12.75 12.09 -4.72
C GLN A 59 11.65 13.14 -4.58
N GLY A 60 10.46 12.69 -4.20
CA GLY A 60 9.33 13.49 -3.76
C GLY A 60 8.92 13.12 -2.33
N VAL A 61 8.01 13.91 -1.75
CA VAL A 61 7.52 13.73 -0.38
C VAL A 61 6.00 13.87 -0.36
N LEU A 62 5.32 12.97 0.34
CA LEU A 62 3.88 13.07 0.64
C LEU A 62 3.67 13.53 2.08
N ALA A 63 2.76 14.48 2.26
CA ALA A 63 2.44 15.04 3.57
C ALA A 63 1.77 14.01 4.50
N PRO A 64 1.96 14.12 5.83
CA PRO A 64 1.17 13.33 6.77
C PRO A 64 -0.30 13.75 6.73
N GLN A 65 -1.17 12.87 7.18
CA GLN A 65 -2.60 13.15 7.30
C GLN A 65 -2.96 13.81 8.63
N GLN A 66 -4.14 14.45 8.70
CA GLN A 66 -4.69 14.99 9.94
C GLN A 66 -4.88 13.87 10.96
N ARG A 67 -4.26 14.02 12.13
CA ARG A 67 -4.40 13.14 13.29
C ARG A 67 -4.47 13.99 14.56
N PRO A 68 -5.34 13.68 15.54
CA PRO A 68 -6.30 12.57 15.54
C PRO A 68 -7.40 12.72 14.49
N ASP A 69 -7.86 11.60 13.94
CA ASP A 69 -9.03 11.57 13.05
C ASP A 69 -10.32 11.62 13.89
N LEU A 70 -10.84 12.83 14.05
CA LEU A 70 -12.09 13.06 14.77
C LEU A 70 -13.31 12.58 13.99
N ASN A 71 -13.23 12.49 12.66
CA ASN A 71 -14.33 12.00 11.84
C ASN A 71 -14.58 10.52 12.10
N LEU A 72 -13.52 9.71 12.26
CA LEU A 72 -13.64 8.33 12.71
C LEU A 72 -14.45 8.24 14.01
N LEU A 73 -14.05 8.99 15.03
CA LEU A 73 -14.68 8.96 16.35
C LEU A 73 -16.14 9.43 16.31
N ARG A 74 -16.43 10.48 15.53
CA ARG A 74 -17.81 10.98 15.36
C ARG A 74 -18.69 9.99 14.60
N ARG A 75 -18.16 9.32 13.58
CA ARG A 75 -18.89 8.29 12.80
C ARG A 75 -19.32 7.09 13.65
N ILE A 76 -18.58 6.78 14.73
CA ILE A 76 -18.93 5.71 15.66
C ILE A 76 -19.74 6.21 16.88
N GLY A 77 -20.25 7.45 16.84
CA GLY A 77 -21.26 7.93 17.79
C GLY A 77 -20.76 8.88 18.88
N PHE A 78 -19.49 9.27 18.91
CA PHE A 78 -19.02 10.29 19.86
C PHE A 78 -19.44 11.69 19.43
N THR A 79 -20.03 12.47 20.35
CA THR A 79 -20.58 13.81 20.06
C THR A 79 -19.98 14.87 20.98
N GLY A 80 -20.26 16.15 20.70
CA GLY A 80 -19.71 17.30 21.42
C GLY A 80 -18.52 17.96 20.71
N ASN A 81 -17.79 18.83 21.41
CA ASN A 81 -16.57 19.44 20.87
C ASN A 81 -15.40 18.42 20.81
N ASP A 82 -14.31 18.79 20.16
CA ASP A 82 -13.20 17.87 19.89
C ASP A 82 -12.59 17.28 21.17
N SER A 83 -12.40 18.10 22.21
CA SER A 83 -11.89 17.64 23.51
C SER A 83 -12.85 16.64 24.16
N GLN A 84 -14.16 16.88 24.09
CA GLN A 84 -15.17 15.98 24.64
C GLN A 84 -15.20 14.64 23.88
N VAL A 85 -15.08 14.67 22.55
CA VAL A 85 -15.00 13.45 21.72
C VAL A 85 -13.78 12.62 22.10
N LEU A 86 -12.61 13.25 22.25
CA LEU A 86 -11.38 12.56 22.63
C LEU A 86 -11.46 11.96 24.04
N GLN A 87 -12.01 12.71 25.02
CA GLN A 87 -12.19 12.21 26.39
C GLN A 87 -13.17 11.03 26.45
N GLN A 88 -14.27 11.09 25.69
CA GLN A 88 -15.23 9.99 25.60
C GLN A 88 -14.59 8.76 24.96
N ALA A 89 -13.84 8.92 23.86
CA ALA A 89 -13.15 7.83 23.20
C ALA A 89 -12.08 7.20 24.11
N ALA A 90 -11.30 8.02 24.83
CA ALA A 90 -10.32 7.53 25.81
C ALA A 90 -10.94 6.66 26.90
N LYS A 91 -12.14 7.03 27.38
CA LYS A 91 -12.84 6.30 28.43
C LYS A 91 -13.56 5.05 27.91
N ASN A 92 -14.21 5.15 26.75
CA ASN A 92 -15.22 4.19 26.32
C ASN A 92 -14.76 3.31 25.14
N ALA A 93 -13.77 3.76 24.36
CA ALA A 93 -13.25 3.04 23.19
C ALA A 93 -11.76 3.34 22.94
N PRO A 94 -10.86 2.95 23.87
CA PRO A 94 -9.43 3.27 23.78
C PRO A 94 -8.79 2.76 22.48
N ASP A 95 -9.24 1.63 21.93
CA ASP A 95 -8.72 1.12 20.65
C ASP A 95 -9.07 2.04 19.47
N ALA A 96 -10.28 2.62 19.46
CA ALA A 96 -10.68 3.58 18.44
C ALA A 96 -9.93 4.90 18.59
N LEU A 97 -9.63 5.32 19.82
CA LEU A 97 -8.74 6.45 20.07
C LEU A 97 -7.35 6.17 19.49
N LEU A 98 -6.73 5.04 19.84
CA LEU A 98 -5.39 4.71 19.32
C LEU A 98 -5.37 4.65 17.78
N ALA A 99 -6.42 4.09 17.17
CA ALA A 99 -6.58 4.07 15.72
C ALA A 99 -6.63 5.47 15.12
N SER A 100 -7.34 6.41 15.75
CA SER A 100 -7.46 7.79 15.25
C SER A 100 -6.15 8.57 15.33
N TYR A 101 -5.20 8.18 16.18
CA TYR A 101 -3.90 8.83 16.31
C TYR A 101 -2.78 8.21 15.45
N SER A 102 -3.04 7.07 14.78
CA SER A 102 -2.01 6.37 14.01
C SER A 102 -1.38 7.25 12.91
N ALA A 103 -0.05 7.32 12.87
CA ALA A 103 0.71 7.96 11.78
C ALA A 103 0.97 7.03 10.58
N SER A 104 0.16 5.97 10.42
CA SER A 104 0.36 4.88 9.45
C SER A 104 0.42 5.31 7.99
N SER A 105 -0.17 6.45 7.65
CA SER A 105 -0.07 7.06 6.31
C SER A 105 1.37 7.35 5.86
N MET A 106 2.35 7.32 6.77
CA MET A 106 3.77 7.44 6.43
C MET A 106 4.28 6.27 5.55
N TRP A 107 3.62 5.11 5.61
CA TRP A 107 3.94 3.95 4.77
C TRP A 107 3.26 4.09 3.40
N THR A 108 3.90 4.87 2.53
CA THR A 108 3.36 5.25 1.21
C THR A 108 3.38 4.13 0.18
N ALA A 109 4.09 3.02 0.43
CA ALA A 109 3.95 1.80 -0.37
C ALA A 109 2.49 1.29 -0.40
N ASN A 110 1.70 1.59 0.62
CA ASN A 110 0.28 1.23 0.66
C ASN A 110 -0.66 2.38 0.28
N ALA A 111 -0.15 3.54 -0.14
CA ALA A 111 -0.98 4.70 -0.42
C ALA A 111 -1.91 4.44 -1.62
N ALA A 112 -1.33 3.92 -2.70
CA ALA A 112 -2.02 3.63 -3.94
C ALA A 112 -1.27 2.55 -4.72
N THR A 113 -1.95 1.97 -5.70
CA THR A 113 -1.27 1.34 -6.83
C THR A 113 -1.08 2.38 -7.93
N VAL A 114 0.06 2.33 -8.61
CA VAL A 114 0.43 3.25 -9.69
C VAL A 114 0.83 2.44 -10.91
N SER A 115 0.23 2.74 -12.07
CA SER A 115 0.65 2.17 -13.36
C SER A 115 1.16 3.30 -14.28
N PRO A 116 2.39 3.20 -14.81
CA PRO A 116 2.95 4.18 -15.73
C PRO A 116 2.17 4.30 -17.04
N SER A 117 2.28 5.45 -17.71
CA SER A 117 1.68 5.72 -19.02
C SER A 117 2.09 4.75 -20.13
N ALA A 118 3.21 4.05 -19.97
CA ALA A 118 3.66 3.06 -20.94
C ALA A 118 2.81 1.78 -20.94
N ASP A 119 2.03 1.55 -19.88
CA ASP A 119 1.28 0.30 -19.67
C ASP A 119 -0.24 0.50 -19.73
N THR A 120 -0.71 1.74 -19.70
CA THR A 120 -2.15 2.07 -19.65
C THR A 120 -2.69 2.37 -21.05
N GLU A 121 -3.92 1.91 -21.33
CA GLU A 121 -4.57 2.07 -22.63
C GLU A 121 -4.64 3.53 -23.13
N ASN A 122 -4.81 4.50 -22.22
CA ASN A 122 -4.95 5.91 -22.57
C ASN A 122 -3.63 6.71 -22.53
N GLY A 123 -2.50 6.05 -22.23
CA GLY A 123 -1.18 6.68 -22.18
C GLY A 123 -0.98 7.68 -21.02
N LYS A 124 -1.74 7.56 -19.92
CA LYS A 124 -1.59 8.38 -18.70
C LYS A 124 -1.06 7.56 -17.54
N VAL A 125 -0.46 8.21 -16.55
CA VAL A 125 -0.14 7.54 -15.28
C VAL A 125 -1.40 7.45 -14.43
N HIS A 126 -1.78 6.23 -14.03
CA HIS A 126 -3.00 5.97 -13.27
C HIS A 126 -2.67 5.77 -11.78
N PHE A 127 -3.50 6.35 -10.91
CA PHE A 127 -3.43 6.17 -9.46
C PHE A 127 -4.77 5.64 -8.93
N THR A 128 -4.75 4.53 -8.20
CA THR A 128 -5.89 4.07 -7.40
C THR A 128 -5.47 3.99 -5.94
N PRO A 129 -5.97 4.88 -5.06
CA PRO A 129 -5.69 4.79 -3.63
C PRO A 129 -6.15 3.44 -3.07
N ALA A 130 -5.34 2.81 -2.23
CA ALA A 130 -5.70 1.53 -1.63
C ALA A 130 -6.74 1.75 -0.52
N ASN A 131 -7.73 0.86 -0.38
CA ASN A 131 -8.80 1.03 0.62
C ASN A 131 -8.39 0.62 2.04
N LEU A 132 -7.37 -0.23 2.19
CA LEU A 132 -6.76 -0.63 3.46
C LEU A 132 -7.76 -1.15 4.49
N THR A 133 -8.81 -1.81 4.01
CA THR A 133 -9.99 -2.20 4.80
C THR A 133 -9.66 -3.17 5.93
N ASN A 134 -8.56 -3.93 5.83
CA ASN A 134 -8.20 -4.92 6.83
C ASN A 134 -7.87 -4.32 8.20
N LYS A 135 -7.39 -3.06 8.25
CA LYS A 135 -6.95 -2.41 9.49
C LYS A 135 -7.67 -1.08 9.68
N LEU A 136 -8.48 -0.96 10.73
CA LEU A 136 -9.29 0.25 11.01
C LEU A 136 -8.48 1.56 10.96
N HIS A 137 -7.30 1.58 11.59
CA HIS A 137 -6.45 2.77 11.63
C HIS A 137 -5.86 3.15 10.27
N ARG A 138 -5.90 2.23 9.30
CA ARG A 138 -5.48 2.45 7.92
C ARG A 138 -6.65 2.67 6.97
N SER A 139 -7.82 2.09 7.23
CA SER A 139 -9.02 2.26 6.41
C SER A 139 -9.58 3.70 6.44
N ILE A 140 -9.05 4.56 7.33
CA ILE A 140 -9.35 6.00 7.38
C ILE A 140 -8.40 6.86 6.52
N GLU A 141 -7.37 6.26 5.92
CA GLU A 141 -6.40 6.93 5.05
C GLU A 141 -6.88 7.27 3.63
N PRO A 142 -7.66 6.42 2.91
CA PRO A 142 -7.74 6.44 1.44
C PRO A 142 -8.26 7.75 0.85
N GLN A 143 -9.27 8.35 1.48
CA GLN A 143 -9.88 9.59 0.99
C GLN A 143 -8.89 10.77 1.01
N VAL A 144 -8.13 10.93 2.10
CA VAL A 144 -7.11 11.99 2.20
C VAL A 144 -5.93 11.67 1.29
N THR A 145 -5.53 10.41 1.19
CA THR A 145 -4.49 9.97 0.25
C THR A 145 -4.84 10.33 -1.19
N GLY A 146 -6.05 10.04 -1.65
CA GLY A 146 -6.51 10.42 -3.00
C GLY A 146 -6.46 11.94 -3.23
N ASN A 147 -6.81 12.74 -2.22
CA ASN A 147 -6.73 14.20 -2.31
C ASN A 147 -5.28 14.69 -2.41
N ILE A 148 -4.36 14.10 -1.63
CA ILE A 148 -2.92 14.41 -1.69
C ILE A 148 -2.37 14.05 -3.07
N LEU A 149 -2.67 12.85 -3.59
CA LEU A 149 -2.20 12.42 -4.91
C LEU A 149 -2.71 13.36 -6.02
N LYS A 150 -3.99 13.74 -5.99
CA LYS A 150 -4.55 14.72 -6.94
C LYS A 150 -3.88 16.10 -6.83
N ALA A 151 -3.51 16.53 -5.63
CA ALA A 151 -2.82 17.80 -5.44
C ALA A 151 -1.37 17.77 -5.94
N VAL A 152 -0.66 16.65 -5.74
CA VAL A 152 0.73 16.46 -6.16
C VAL A 152 0.83 16.23 -7.67
N PHE A 153 -0.07 15.42 -8.23
CA PHE A 153 -0.11 15.02 -9.65
C PHE A 153 -1.35 15.61 -10.32
N SER A 154 -1.41 16.94 -10.41
CA SER A 154 -2.65 17.68 -10.74
C SER A 154 -2.94 17.86 -12.23
N ASP A 155 -1.95 17.65 -13.10
CA ASP A 155 -2.11 17.83 -14.54
C ASP A 155 -2.87 16.65 -15.17
N SER A 156 -4.15 16.84 -15.46
CA SER A 156 -5.05 15.82 -16.03
C SER A 156 -4.67 15.37 -17.45
N LYS A 157 -3.74 16.08 -18.10
CA LYS A 157 -3.13 15.63 -19.35
C LYS A 157 -2.26 14.39 -19.15
N TYR A 158 -1.60 14.28 -17.99
CA TYR A 158 -0.63 13.23 -17.70
C TYR A 158 -1.11 12.22 -16.66
N PHE A 159 -2.03 12.63 -15.78
CA PHE A 159 -2.42 11.86 -14.61
C PHE A 159 -3.92 11.56 -14.59
N GLU A 160 -4.27 10.31 -14.32
CA GLU A 160 -5.64 9.85 -14.11
C GLU A 160 -5.78 9.34 -12.67
N HIS A 161 -6.83 9.79 -11.97
CA HIS A 161 -7.01 9.51 -10.54
C HIS A 161 -8.33 8.81 -10.29
N HIS A 162 -8.26 7.59 -9.78
CA HIS A 162 -9.41 6.77 -9.43
C HIS A 162 -9.81 6.96 -7.96
N GLN A 163 -11.04 6.59 -7.64
CA GLN A 163 -11.44 6.39 -6.25
C GLN A 163 -10.89 5.05 -5.74
N HIS A 164 -10.59 4.96 -4.44
CA HIS A 164 -10.29 3.67 -3.83
C HIS A 164 -11.45 2.68 -4.02
N LEU A 165 -11.12 1.39 -4.02
CA LEU A 165 -12.12 0.33 -4.12
C LEU A 165 -13.12 0.38 -2.94
N PRO A 166 -14.32 -0.25 -3.08
CA PRO A 166 -15.32 -0.28 -2.01
C PRO A 166 -14.73 -0.72 -0.66
N GLU A 167 -15.17 -0.09 0.43
CA GLU A 167 -14.71 -0.36 1.80
C GLU A 167 -15.29 -1.69 2.33
N ASN A 168 -14.87 -2.80 1.73
CA ASN A 168 -15.31 -4.14 2.09
C ASN A 168 -14.17 -5.15 1.92
N ASP A 169 -14.12 -6.16 2.79
CA ASP A 169 -13.11 -7.22 2.75
C ASP A 169 -13.10 -8.02 1.45
N TYR A 170 -14.20 -8.04 0.68
CA TYR A 170 -14.23 -8.64 -0.65
C TYR A 170 -13.21 -7.99 -1.61
N TYR A 171 -13.06 -6.67 -1.51
CA TYR A 171 -12.11 -5.88 -2.29
C TYR A 171 -10.94 -5.38 -1.44
N GLY A 172 -10.43 -6.18 -0.50
CA GLY A 172 -9.28 -5.79 0.33
C GLY A 172 -8.04 -5.46 -0.51
N ASP A 173 -7.60 -4.21 -0.44
CA ASP A 173 -6.50 -3.67 -1.23
C ASP A 173 -5.48 -2.93 -0.34
N GLU A 174 -4.20 -3.30 -0.48
CA GLU A 174 -3.08 -2.71 0.22
C GLU A 174 -2.07 -2.03 -0.72
N GLY A 175 -2.44 -1.79 -1.98
CA GLY A 175 -1.73 -0.91 -2.89
C GLY A 175 -0.38 -1.46 -3.39
N ALA A 176 0.55 -0.54 -3.64
CA ALA A 176 1.83 -0.86 -4.26
C ALA A 176 2.73 -1.82 -3.46
N ALA A 177 2.51 -2.01 -2.15
CA ALA A 177 3.20 -3.02 -1.35
C ALA A 177 2.96 -4.47 -1.84
N ASN A 178 1.90 -4.66 -2.64
CA ASN A 178 1.57 -5.92 -3.31
C ASN A 178 1.65 -5.82 -4.84
N HIS A 179 2.27 -4.75 -5.35
CA HIS A 179 2.48 -4.53 -6.77
C HIS A 179 3.99 -4.57 -7.08
N THR A 180 4.35 -5.04 -8.26
CA THR A 180 5.73 -4.98 -8.74
C THR A 180 5.69 -4.80 -10.25
N ARG A 181 6.44 -3.82 -10.75
CA ARG A 181 6.57 -3.60 -12.19
C ARG A 181 7.92 -4.09 -12.68
N LEU A 182 7.92 -4.91 -13.72
CA LEU A 182 9.12 -5.37 -14.39
C LEU A 182 9.17 -4.84 -15.82
N CYS A 183 10.31 -4.32 -16.25
CA CYS A 183 10.46 -3.73 -17.58
C CYS A 183 11.92 -3.72 -18.03
N SER A 184 12.18 -3.61 -19.33
CA SER A 184 13.54 -3.41 -19.83
C SER A 184 14.06 -2.02 -19.47
N ASN A 185 13.21 -0.99 -19.61
CA ASN A 185 13.47 0.39 -19.22
C ASN A 185 12.18 1.02 -18.69
N TYR A 186 12.27 2.02 -17.80
CA TYR A 186 11.09 2.63 -17.17
C TYR A 186 10.10 3.31 -18.14
N GLY A 187 10.56 3.71 -19.33
CA GLY A 187 9.71 4.32 -20.35
C GLY A 187 9.07 3.35 -21.34
N GLU A 188 9.44 2.08 -21.26
CA GLU A 188 8.92 1.01 -22.13
C GLU A 188 7.80 0.25 -21.42
N ALA A 189 6.89 -0.32 -22.18
CA ALA A 189 5.83 -1.19 -21.65
C ALA A 189 6.46 -2.32 -20.80
N GLY A 190 5.81 -2.63 -19.69
CA GLY A 190 6.28 -3.58 -18.69
C GLY A 190 5.22 -4.62 -18.34
N LEU A 191 5.61 -5.53 -17.45
CA LEU A 191 4.70 -6.42 -16.75
C LEU A 191 4.34 -5.83 -15.39
N GLU A 192 3.05 -5.81 -15.09
CA GLU A 192 2.52 -5.39 -13.80
C GLU A 192 2.11 -6.63 -13.01
N LEU A 193 2.89 -6.96 -11.98
CA LEU A 193 2.71 -8.14 -11.15
C LEU A 193 1.91 -7.75 -9.91
N PHE A 194 0.71 -8.32 -9.79
CA PHE A 194 -0.18 -8.13 -8.65
C PHE A 194 -0.15 -9.37 -7.76
N VAL A 195 0.36 -9.21 -6.54
CA VAL A 195 0.48 -10.30 -5.57
C VAL A 195 -0.69 -10.29 -4.60
N TYR A 196 -1.41 -11.41 -4.47
CA TYR A 196 -2.57 -11.51 -3.58
C TYR A 196 -2.41 -12.65 -2.58
N GLY A 197 -3.10 -12.54 -1.43
CA GLY A 197 -3.04 -13.55 -0.38
C GLY A 197 -4.20 -14.55 -0.40
N ARG A 198 -5.37 -14.13 -0.90
CA ARG A 198 -6.59 -14.94 -0.96
C ARG A 198 -7.51 -14.52 -2.11
N SER A 199 -8.48 -15.35 -2.44
CA SER A 199 -9.66 -14.94 -3.22
C SER A 199 -10.84 -14.75 -2.28
N ALA A 200 -11.62 -13.70 -2.50
CA ALA A 200 -12.90 -13.48 -1.82
C ALA A 200 -14.07 -14.18 -2.52
N ALA A 201 -13.96 -14.42 -3.84
CA ALA A 201 -14.99 -15.06 -4.65
C ALA A 201 -14.91 -16.60 -4.64
N ASP A 202 -13.69 -17.15 -4.56
CA ASP A 202 -13.41 -18.57 -4.67
C ASP A 202 -12.77 -19.11 -3.39
N ALA A 203 -13.60 -19.77 -2.57
CA ALA A 203 -13.17 -20.39 -1.32
C ALA A 203 -12.27 -21.63 -1.51
N SER A 204 -12.13 -22.14 -2.74
CA SER A 204 -11.22 -23.26 -3.04
C SER A 204 -9.76 -22.81 -3.14
N VAL A 205 -9.52 -21.51 -3.36
CA VAL A 205 -8.18 -20.92 -3.31
C VAL A 205 -7.66 -20.99 -1.88
N ILE A 206 -6.53 -21.66 -1.69
CA ILE A 206 -5.89 -21.77 -0.37
C ILE A 206 -5.62 -20.38 0.22
N ALA A 207 -5.76 -20.22 1.52
CA ALA A 207 -5.52 -18.97 2.22
C ALA A 207 -4.69 -19.23 3.50
N PRO A 208 -4.02 -18.20 4.06
CA PRO A 208 -3.33 -18.32 5.33
C PRO A 208 -4.31 -18.66 6.46
N LYS A 209 -3.83 -19.36 7.49
CA LYS A 209 -4.65 -19.89 8.60
C LYS A 209 -4.51 -19.11 9.90
N LYS A 210 -3.37 -18.44 10.10
CA LYS A 210 -3.01 -17.75 11.34
C LYS A 210 -3.12 -16.23 11.19
N PHE A 211 -2.56 -15.67 10.12
CA PHE A 211 -2.57 -14.23 9.87
C PHE A 211 -3.42 -13.87 8.65
N PRO A 212 -4.10 -12.71 8.65
CA PRO A 212 -5.03 -12.38 7.58
C PRO A 212 -4.29 -12.09 6.26
N ALA A 213 -4.80 -12.67 5.16
CA ALA A 213 -4.49 -12.18 3.82
C ALA A 213 -5.29 -10.90 3.55
N ARG A 214 -4.56 -9.78 3.50
CA ARG A 214 -5.16 -8.44 3.35
C ARG A 214 -5.56 -8.13 1.90
N GLN A 215 -4.71 -8.52 0.96
CA GLN A 215 -4.95 -8.35 -0.48
C GLN A 215 -5.81 -9.50 -1.03
N THR A 216 -6.87 -9.14 -1.75
CA THR A 216 -7.69 -10.09 -2.52
C THR A 216 -7.32 -10.08 -4.00
N LEU A 217 -7.49 -11.24 -4.66
CA LEU A 217 -7.35 -11.32 -6.13
C LEU A 217 -8.32 -10.36 -6.82
N GLU A 218 -9.54 -10.26 -6.31
CA GLU A 218 -10.62 -9.43 -6.85
C GLU A 218 -10.28 -7.94 -6.79
N ALA A 219 -9.63 -7.50 -5.72
CA ALA A 219 -9.12 -6.14 -5.61
C ALA A 219 -8.04 -5.87 -6.65
N SER A 220 -7.04 -6.74 -6.76
CA SER A 220 -5.95 -6.61 -7.74
C SER A 220 -6.48 -6.55 -9.17
N GLN A 221 -7.43 -7.43 -9.53
CA GLN A 221 -8.06 -7.42 -10.85
C GLN A 221 -8.89 -6.15 -11.09
N ALA A 222 -9.56 -5.62 -10.05
CA ALA A 222 -10.31 -4.38 -10.16
C ALA A 222 -9.38 -3.18 -10.44
N VAL A 223 -8.25 -3.09 -9.74
CA VAL A 223 -7.23 -2.06 -9.98
C VAL A 223 -6.68 -2.15 -11.41
N ALA A 224 -6.31 -3.35 -11.86
CA ALA A 224 -5.84 -3.55 -13.23
C ALA A 224 -6.85 -3.07 -14.29
N ARG A 225 -8.16 -3.32 -14.06
CA ARG A 225 -9.23 -2.79 -14.92
C ARG A 225 -9.34 -1.27 -14.88
N LEU A 226 -9.30 -0.66 -13.69
CA LEU A 226 -9.31 0.81 -13.55
C LEU A 226 -8.12 1.47 -14.26
N HIS A 227 -7.00 0.75 -14.32
CA HIS A 227 -5.77 1.23 -14.94
C HIS A 227 -5.73 0.98 -16.46
N GLY A 228 -6.69 0.23 -17.01
CA GLY A 228 -6.71 -0.10 -18.45
C GLY A 228 -5.50 -0.92 -18.87
N LEU A 229 -5.04 -1.84 -18.01
CA LEU A 229 -3.89 -2.70 -18.29
C LEU A 229 -4.27 -3.85 -19.22
N ASP A 230 -3.35 -4.23 -20.10
CA ASP A 230 -3.50 -5.38 -21.00
C ASP A 230 -3.49 -6.70 -20.20
N GLN A 231 -4.40 -7.62 -20.53
CA GLN A 231 -4.55 -8.91 -19.87
C GLN A 231 -3.30 -9.80 -19.98
N ASP A 232 -2.51 -9.62 -21.04
CA ASP A 232 -1.25 -10.35 -21.25
C ASP A 232 -0.09 -9.78 -20.42
N THR A 233 -0.24 -8.56 -19.88
CA THR A 233 0.81 -7.85 -19.13
C THR A 233 0.48 -7.68 -17.63
N ALA A 234 -0.79 -7.75 -17.25
CA ALA A 234 -1.23 -7.78 -15.86
C ALA A 234 -1.22 -9.21 -15.32
N ILE A 235 -0.21 -9.55 -14.52
CA ILE A 235 0.02 -10.90 -14.01
C ILE A 235 -0.39 -11.00 -12.55
N PHE A 236 -1.29 -11.94 -12.22
CA PHE A 236 -1.78 -12.14 -10.86
C PHE A 236 -1.12 -13.37 -10.21
N ILE A 237 -0.42 -13.18 -9.09
CA ILE A 237 0.37 -14.22 -8.44
C ILE A 237 -0.08 -14.36 -6.98
N GLN A 238 -0.32 -15.59 -6.55
CA GLN A 238 -0.62 -15.84 -5.14
C GLN A 238 0.67 -15.88 -4.30
N GLN A 239 0.72 -15.04 -3.26
CA GLN A 239 1.69 -15.15 -2.18
C GLN A 239 1.56 -16.52 -1.52
N ASN A 240 2.67 -17.12 -1.11
CA ASN A 240 2.61 -18.38 -0.36
C ASN A 240 1.87 -18.17 0.99
N PRO A 241 0.73 -18.85 1.24
CA PRO A 241 0.00 -18.71 2.50
C PRO A 241 0.86 -19.00 3.74
N GLY A 242 1.81 -19.94 3.61
CA GLY A 242 2.69 -20.33 4.70
C GLY A 242 3.65 -19.22 5.14
N VAL A 243 4.03 -18.28 4.27
CA VAL A 243 4.86 -17.13 4.67
C VAL A 243 4.03 -15.99 5.25
N ILE A 244 2.76 -15.83 4.81
CA ILE A 244 1.84 -14.88 5.43
C ILE A 244 1.64 -15.26 6.90
N ASP A 245 1.46 -16.54 7.20
CA ASP A 245 1.35 -17.06 8.57
C ASP A 245 2.63 -16.90 9.41
N GLN A 246 3.75 -16.55 8.78
CA GLN A 246 5.02 -16.20 9.43
C GLN A 246 5.21 -14.69 9.60
N GLY A 247 4.27 -13.86 9.14
CA GLY A 247 4.29 -12.40 9.29
C GLY A 247 4.58 -11.62 8.00
N VAL A 248 4.60 -12.28 6.84
CA VAL A 248 4.70 -11.61 5.53
C VAL A 248 3.32 -11.09 5.14
N PHE A 249 2.92 -9.96 5.72
CA PHE A 249 1.58 -9.40 5.54
C PHE A 249 1.41 -8.64 4.20
N HIS A 250 2.52 -8.31 3.52
CA HIS A 250 2.61 -7.69 2.19
C HIS A 250 3.77 -8.33 1.41
N ASN A 251 3.72 -8.26 0.08
CA ASN A 251 4.74 -8.84 -0.79
C ASN A 251 6.11 -8.15 -0.65
N ASP A 252 6.13 -6.83 -0.43
CA ASP A 252 7.35 -6.04 -0.21
C ASP A 252 8.19 -6.45 1.02
N VAL A 253 7.64 -7.31 1.89
CA VAL A 253 8.37 -7.93 3.00
C VAL A 253 9.22 -9.12 2.56
N ILE A 254 8.96 -9.70 1.38
CA ILE A 254 9.60 -10.94 0.90
C ILE A 254 10.09 -10.91 -0.56
N ALA A 255 9.67 -9.91 -1.34
CA ALA A 255 10.04 -9.74 -2.73
C ALA A 255 10.06 -8.25 -3.13
N VAL A 256 10.96 -7.88 -4.03
CA VAL A 256 11.04 -6.56 -4.65
C VAL A 256 11.49 -6.72 -6.10
N GLY A 257 10.93 -5.91 -7.00
CA GLY A 257 11.35 -5.86 -8.39
C GLY A 257 11.85 -4.49 -8.78
N ASN A 258 12.80 -4.45 -9.70
CA ASN A 258 13.25 -3.24 -10.36
C ASN A 258 13.73 -3.58 -11.77
N GLN A 259 13.17 -2.90 -12.77
CA GLN A 259 13.44 -3.19 -14.18
C GLN A 259 13.32 -4.70 -14.49
N ASN A 260 14.38 -5.33 -15.00
CA ASN A 260 14.41 -6.73 -15.40
C ASN A 260 14.90 -7.65 -14.26
N VAL A 261 14.79 -7.21 -13.00
CA VAL A 261 15.19 -7.99 -11.83
C VAL A 261 14.02 -8.14 -10.89
N LEU A 262 13.70 -9.38 -10.53
CA LEU A 262 12.84 -9.72 -9.41
C LEU A 262 13.70 -10.40 -8.33
N PHE A 263 13.93 -9.73 -7.22
CA PHE A 263 14.65 -10.26 -6.07
C PHE A 263 13.65 -10.72 -5.01
N TYR A 264 13.64 -12.02 -4.70
CA TYR A 264 12.62 -12.59 -3.83
C TYR A 264 13.11 -13.84 -3.09
N HIS A 265 12.52 -14.13 -1.95
CA HIS A 265 12.79 -15.36 -1.20
C HIS A 265 12.21 -16.58 -1.93
N GLN A 266 12.89 -17.73 -1.88
CA GLN A 266 12.46 -18.97 -2.56
C GLN A 266 11.03 -19.44 -2.19
N GLN A 267 10.52 -19.01 -1.04
CA GLN A 267 9.19 -19.34 -0.53
C GLN A 267 8.12 -18.26 -0.81
N ALA A 268 8.43 -17.17 -1.53
CA ALA A 268 7.54 -16.01 -1.65
C ALA A 268 6.16 -16.35 -2.25
N PHE A 269 6.10 -17.28 -3.21
CA PHE A 269 4.91 -17.54 -4.02
C PHE A 269 4.43 -19.01 -3.92
N PHE A 270 3.11 -19.22 -3.91
CA PHE A 270 2.51 -20.54 -3.67
C PHE A 270 2.79 -21.58 -4.78
N LYS A 271 3.03 -21.12 -6.03
CA LYS A 271 3.33 -21.98 -7.19
C LYS A 271 4.49 -21.39 -8.02
N HIS A 272 5.71 -21.50 -7.47
CA HIS A 272 6.94 -20.89 -7.98
C HIS A 272 7.22 -21.11 -9.50
N SER A 273 6.86 -22.28 -10.05
CA SER A 273 7.06 -22.60 -11.48
C SER A 273 6.19 -21.77 -12.43
N ALA A 274 4.97 -21.43 -12.02
CA ALA A 274 4.08 -20.57 -12.82
C ALA A 274 4.61 -19.13 -12.88
N THR A 275 5.11 -18.60 -11.76
CA THR A 275 5.72 -17.26 -11.67
C THR A 275 6.95 -17.13 -12.57
N THR A 276 7.85 -18.11 -12.51
CA THR A 276 9.08 -18.11 -13.33
C THR A 276 8.80 -18.30 -14.83
N SER A 277 7.71 -18.99 -15.18
CA SER A 277 7.29 -19.17 -16.58
C SER A 277 6.71 -17.89 -17.18
N ALA A 278 5.83 -17.19 -16.43
CA ALA A 278 5.31 -15.87 -16.83
C ALA A 278 6.44 -14.84 -17.00
N TYR A 279 7.38 -14.81 -16.05
CA TYR A 279 8.58 -13.97 -16.12
C TYR A 279 9.43 -14.29 -17.35
N SER A 280 9.71 -15.58 -17.59
CA SER A 280 10.56 -16.01 -18.71
C SER A 280 9.91 -15.73 -20.07
N ALA A 281 8.58 -15.77 -20.17
CA ALA A 281 7.88 -15.50 -21.42
C ALA A 281 7.97 -14.02 -21.85
N ALA A 282 7.99 -13.10 -20.88
CA ALA A 282 7.99 -11.67 -21.14
C ALA A 282 9.37 -11.08 -21.49
N PHE A 283 10.44 -11.63 -20.91
CA PHE A 283 11.81 -11.12 -21.13
C PHE A 283 12.66 -11.98 -22.09
N ARG A 284 12.06 -12.97 -22.77
CA ARG A 284 12.67 -13.71 -23.88
C ARG A 284 12.27 -13.19 -25.27
N ARG A 285 11.42 -12.17 -25.34
CA ARG A 285 11.10 -11.42 -26.56
C ARG A 285 12.06 -10.23 -26.70
#